data_AF-A0A6J6NJL2-F1
#
_entry.id   AF-A0A6J6NJL2-F1
#
_cell.length_a   1.000
_cell.length_b   1.000
_cell.length_c   1.000
_cell.angle_alpha   90.00
_cell.angle_beta   90.00
_cell.angle_gamma   90.00
#
_symmetry.space_group_name_H-M   'P 1'
#
loop_
_entity.id
_entity.type
_entity.pdbx_description
1 polymer ?
#
loop_
_entity_poly.entity_id
_entity_poly.type
_entity_poly.pdbx_seq_one_letter_code
_entity_poly.pdbx_strand_id
1 'polypeptide(L)'
;MQTLNDSSISEFAASVRRELSDLPKSVIEELTSDLETSLEERRADEGHDFKLGSALEYAEELREAAGVGLKPSSKRRFGSKATVAALESRLRKNPLTEAILDFGISIRPLWWVLRATLAWGLFSGFYPNSATDLGLLVLLIFLSVQWGRKKWFTGKFFEAILLPLNLVAVLLLAPASVLISNAVNTAINTQQVLQEWSVDSGLVYNGESVTEIKAYDSAGAEVSGLIFRDQNGNPLEIGVPLEELTQYQVPDVLGFSYENANSALSEAGLPGVDYIWLNDVREQDAYVVSIEPAAGSAVTSRDVVTVTFDRK
;
A
#
# COMPACT_ATOMS: atom_id res chain seq x y z
N MET A 1 -36.57 33.69 48.31
CA MET A 1 -37.93 33.86 47.76
C MET A 1 -37.82 34.87 46.63
N GLN A 2 -37.91 34.43 45.39
CA GLN A 2 -37.96 35.34 44.23
C GLN A 2 -39.42 35.69 44.01
N THR A 3 -39.76 36.98 44.04
CA THR A 3 -41.07 37.47 43.63
C THR A 3 -41.16 37.31 42.12
N LEU A 4 -41.98 36.36 41.66
CA LEU A 4 -42.26 36.14 40.24
C LEU A 4 -42.97 37.39 39.71
N ASN A 5 -42.36 38.07 38.72
CA ASN A 5 -42.93 39.23 38.04
C ASN A 5 -43.52 38.82 36.68
N ASP A 6 -44.25 39.69 36.00
CA ASP A 6 -44.89 39.39 34.70
C ASP A 6 -43.86 38.99 33.62
N SER A 7 -42.61 39.46 33.75
CA SER A 7 -41.48 39.02 32.93
C SER A 7 -41.15 37.52 33.09
N SER A 8 -41.38 36.94 34.27
CA SER A 8 -41.11 35.52 34.52
C SER A 8 -42.13 34.58 33.87
N ILE A 9 -43.39 35.02 33.74
CA ILE A 9 -44.45 34.26 33.07
C ILE A 9 -44.21 34.25 31.55
N SER A 10 -43.90 35.40 30.97
CA SER A 10 -43.56 35.50 29.54
C SER A 10 -42.28 34.74 29.18
N GLU A 11 -41.25 34.75 30.04
CA GLU A 11 -40.03 33.93 29.87
C GLU A 11 -40.33 32.43 29.96
N PHE A 12 -41.22 32.04 30.86
CA PHE A 12 -41.68 30.65 30.98
C PHE A 12 -42.47 30.21 29.75
N ALA A 13 -43.45 30.99 29.29
CA ALA A 13 -44.21 30.72 28.08
C ALA A 13 -43.32 30.65 26.84
N ALA A 14 -42.32 31.52 26.71
CA ALA A 14 -41.31 31.45 25.66
C ALA A 14 -40.45 30.18 25.73
N SER A 15 -40.20 29.67 26.94
CA SER A 15 -39.48 28.41 27.16
C SER A 15 -40.35 27.21 26.78
N VAL A 16 -41.65 27.21 27.13
CA VAL A 16 -42.61 26.18 26.70
C VAL A 16 -42.74 26.13 25.17
N ARG A 17 -42.90 27.29 24.50
CA ARG A 17 -42.94 27.36 23.02
C ARG A 17 -41.66 26.82 22.37
N ARG A 18 -40.51 27.02 23.02
CA ARG A 18 -39.23 26.47 22.55
C ARG A 18 -39.19 24.95 22.69
N GLU A 19 -39.76 24.40 23.75
CA GLU A 19 -39.87 22.95 23.89
C GLU A 19 -40.85 22.30 22.91
N LEU A 20 -41.86 23.05 22.45
CA LEU A 20 -42.81 22.66 21.40
C LEU A 20 -42.31 22.90 19.95
N SER A 21 -41.09 23.43 19.76
CA SER A 21 -40.59 23.89 18.45
C SER A 21 -40.44 22.84 17.35
N ASP A 22 -40.55 21.55 17.67
CA ASP A 22 -40.62 20.44 16.71
C ASP A 22 -41.99 20.28 16.04
N LEU A 23 -43.04 20.93 16.56
CA LEU A 23 -44.38 20.92 15.98
C LEU A 23 -44.53 22.04 14.92
N PRO A 24 -45.50 21.91 13.99
CA PRO A 24 -45.82 22.99 13.06
C PRO A 24 -46.19 24.27 13.82
N LYS A 25 -45.76 25.43 13.30
CA LYS A 25 -45.98 26.74 13.97
C LYS A 25 -47.45 27.00 14.29
N SER A 26 -48.36 26.60 13.41
CA SER A 26 -49.81 26.73 13.63
C SER A 26 -50.29 25.97 14.88
N VAL A 27 -49.73 24.79 15.14
CA VAL A 27 -50.08 23.97 16.30
C VAL A 27 -49.49 24.56 17.58
N ILE A 28 -48.28 25.13 17.52
CA ILE A 28 -47.66 25.79 18.68
C ILE A 28 -48.46 27.03 19.08
N GLU A 29 -48.91 27.83 18.11
CA GLU A 29 -49.75 29.01 18.36
C GLU A 29 -51.09 28.62 18.97
N GLU A 30 -51.74 27.59 18.43
CA GLU A 30 -53.01 27.06 18.96
C GLU A 30 -52.87 26.54 20.41
N LEU A 31 -51.79 25.80 20.72
CA LEU A 31 -51.58 25.24 22.05
C LEU A 31 -51.09 26.26 23.09
N THR A 32 -50.59 27.42 22.67
CA THR A 32 -49.98 28.42 23.58
C THR A 32 -50.61 29.80 23.51
N SER A 33 -51.77 29.95 22.84
CA SER A 33 -52.48 31.23 22.73
C SER A 33 -52.92 31.75 24.09
N ASP A 34 -53.46 30.84 24.93
CA ASP A 34 -54.10 31.20 26.20
C ASP A 34 -53.20 30.84 27.41
N LEU A 35 -51.96 30.44 27.14
CA LEU A 35 -51.00 29.99 28.15
C LEU A 35 -50.61 31.11 29.12
N GLU A 36 -50.30 32.29 28.60
CA GLU A 36 -49.87 33.41 29.44
C GLU A 36 -51.02 33.90 30.33
N THR A 37 -52.22 34.04 29.75
CA THR A 37 -53.45 34.42 30.47
C THR A 37 -53.79 33.43 31.59
N SER A 38 -53.78 32.12 31.30
CA SER A 38 -54.08 31.08 32.31
C SER A 38 -53.06 31.02 33.44
N LEU A 39 -51.78 31.32 33.17
CA LEU A 39 -50.75 31.41 34.22
C LEU A 39 -50.89 32.69 35.07
N GLU A 40 -51.34 33.79 34.49
CA GLU A 40 -51.64 35.02 35.22
C GLU A 40 -52.85 34.86 36.15
N GLU A 41 -53.92 34.22 35.67
CA GLU A 41 -55.10 33.87 36.48
C GLU A 41 -54.72 32.95 37.64
N ARG A 42 -53.97 31.89 37.36
CA ARG A 42 -53.51 30.94 38.39
C ARG A 42 -52.61 31.61 39.43
N ARG A 43 -51.76 32.56 39.01
CA ARG A 43 -50.94 33.36 39.94
C ARG A 43 -51.81 34.27 40.81
N ALA A 44 -52.87 34.86 40.27
CA ALA A 44 -53.78 35.69 41.04
C ALA A 44 -54.52 34.88 42.12
N ASP A 45 -54.87 33.62 41.81
CA ASP A 45 -55.57 32.71 42.72
C ASP A 45 -54.63 32.09 43.78
N GLU A 46 -53.42 31.66 43.39
CA GLU A 46 -52.46 30.98 44.27
C GLU A 46 -51.53 31.94 45.03
N GLY A 47 -51.43 33.19 44.60
CA GLY A 47 -50.67 34.25 45.28
C GLY A 47 -49.20 33.88 45.55
N HIS A 48 -48.82 33.85 46.83
CA HIS A 48 -47.43 33.59 47.24
C HIS A 48 -46.97 32.14 47.07
N ASP A 49 -47.90 31.19 46.92
CA ASP A 49 -47.59 29.77 46.78
C ASP A 49 -47.39 29.32 45.32
N PHE A 50 -47.65 30.23 44.37
CA PHE A 50 -47.54 29.98 42.94
C PHE A 50 -46.10 29.62 42.50
N LYS A 51 -45.97 28.54 41.72
CA LYS A 51 -44.69 28.06 41.16
C LYS A 51 -44.88 27.61 39.71
N LEU A 52 -44.05 28.13 38.81
CA LEU A 52 -44.12 27.86 37.37
C LEU A 52 -43.69 26.43 36.96
N GLY A 53 -43.09 25.64 37.87
CA GLY A 53 -42.64 24.28 37.54
C GLY A 53 -41.56 24.24 36.45
N SER A 54 -41.41 23.11 35.77
CA SER A 54 -40.50 22.98 34.62
C SER A 54 -41.25 23.20 33.30
N ALA A 55 -40.68 23.99 32.39
CA ALA A 55 -41.28 24.25 31.08
C ALA A 55 -41.35 22.98 30.20
N LEU A 56 -40.48 22.00 30.47
CA LEU A 56 -40.48 20.71 29.79
C LEU A 56 -41.70 19.87 30.18
N GLU A 57 -41.93 19.66 31.49
CA GLU A 57 -43.09 18.90 31.98
C GLU A 57 -44.40 19.54 31.51
N TYR A 58 -44.49 20.87 31.58
CA TYR A 58 -45.69 21.59 31.11
C TYR A 58 -45.91 21.43 29.60
N ALA A 59 -44.84 21.43 28.79
CA ALA A 59 -44.94 21.17 27.36
C ALA A 59 -45.33 19.72 27.05
N GLU A 60 -44.93 18.75 27.89
CA GLU A 60 -45.35 17.35 27.78
C GLU A 60 -46.84 17.18 28.13
N GLU A 61 -47.31 17.85 29.18
CA GLU A 61 -48.73 17.88 29.56
C GLU A 61 -49.59 18.50 28.44
N LEU A 62 -49.15 19.62 27.84
CA LEU A 62 -49.83 20.23 26.69
C LEU A 62 -49.88 19.29 25.48
N ARG A 63 -48.80 18.52 25.24
CA ARG A 63 -48.75 17.51 24.17
C ARG A 63 -49.70 16.36 24.43
N GLU A 64 -49.75 15.86 25.66
CA GLU A 64 -50.64 14.79 26.07
C GLU A 64 -52.10 15.21 25.92
N ALA A 65 -52.45 16.42 26.39
CA ALA A 65 -53.78 17.00 26.24
C ALA A 65 -54.18 17.18 24.76
N ALA A 66 -53.20 17.53 23.90
CA ALA A 66 -53.40 17.69 22.46
C ALA A 66 -53.37 16.37 21.67
N GLY A 67 -53.08 15.23 22.32
CA GLY A 67 -52.88 13.95 21.65
C GLY A 67 -51.66 13.91 20.71
N VAL A 68 -50.72 14.86 20.87
CA VAL A 68 -49.51 14.97 20.07
C VAL A 68 -48.43 14.15 20.75
N GLY A 69 -47.90 13.12 20.07
CA GLY A 69 -46.93 12.18 20.65
C GLY A 69 -45.68 12.86 21.25
N LEU A 70 -45.02 12.16 22.18
CA LEU A 70 -43.81 12.64 22.86
C LEU A 70 -42.73 13.09 21.86
N LYS A 71 -42.04 14.18 22.22
CA LYS A 71 -40.90 14.70 21.45
C LYS A 71 -39.90 13.56 21.22
N PRO A 72 -39.53 13.22 19.96
CA PRO A 72 -38.57 12.16 19.71
C PRO A 72 -37.26 12.54 20.41
N SER A 73 -36.84 11.72 21.39
CA SER A 73 -35.61 11.95 22.14
C SER A 73 -34.48 12.25 21.15
N SER A 74 -33.90 13.45 21.27
CA SER A 74 -32.84 13.92 20.39
C SER A 74 -31.82 12.79 20.24
N LYS A 75 -31.67 12.25 19.02
CA LYS A 75 -30.73 11.16 18.72
C LYS A 75 -29.42 11.52 19.38
N ARG A 76 -29.04 10.78 20.45
CA ARG A 76 -27.77 10.96 21.16
C ARG A 76 -26.69 11.04 20.10
N ARG A 77 -26.18 12.24 19.85
CA ARG A 77 -24.99 12.42 19.03
C ARG A 77 -23.93 11.54 19.68
N PHE A 78 -23.40 10.57 18.95
CA PHE A 78 -22.36 9.67 19.42
C PHE A 78 -21.28 10.51 20.10
N GLY A 79 -21.29 10.51 21.43
CA GLY A 79 -20.42 11.37 22.22
C GLY A 79 -19.05 10.74 22.22
N SER A 80 -18.21 11.04 21.22
CA SER A 80 -16.85 10.51 21.09
C SER A 80 -16.05 10.66 22.38
N LYS A 81 -16.28 11.72 23.15
CA LYS A 81 -15.64 11.92 24.47
C LYS A 81 -16.07 10.87 25.50
N ALA A 82 -17.35 10.50 25.55
CA ALA A 82 -17.86 9.52 26.50
C ALA A 82 -17.43 8.10 26.14
N THR A 83 -17.42 7.75 24.85
CA THR A 83 -16.93 6.44 24.39
C THR A 83 -15.43 6.31 24.59
N VAL A 84 -14.65 7.36 24.30
CA VAL A 84 -13.20 7.38 24.55
C VAL A 84 -12.91 7.28 26.05
N ALA A 85 -13.62 8.01 26.91
CA ALA A 85 -13.42 7.93 28.37
C ALA A 85 -13.80 6.55 28.95
N ALA A 86 -14.87 5.93 28.44
CA ALA A 86 -15.27 4.58 28.83
C ALA A 86 -14.25 3.51 28.36
N LEU A 87 -13.62 3.72 27.21
CA LEU A 87 -12.58 2.82 26.69
C LEU A 87 -11.25 3.02 27.44
N GLU A 88 -10.86 4.26 27.71
CA GLU A 88 -9.67 4.60 28.48
C GLU A 88 -9.72 4.03 29.89
N SER A 89 -10.85 4.19 30.59
CA SER A 89 -11.03 3.63 31.94
C SER A 89 -11.05 2.10 31.96
N ARG A 90 -11.41 1.43 30.86
CA ARG A 90 -11.31 -0.04 30.74
C ARG A 90 -9.89 -0.49 30.45
N LEU A 91 -9.17 0.23 29.60
CA LEU A 91 -7.79 -0.09 29.22
C LEU A 91 -6.79 0.20 30.34
N ARG A 92 -7.02 1.21 31.18
CA ARG A 92 -6.16 1.48 32.36
C ARG A 92 -6.31 0.47 33.51
N LYS A 93 -7.18 -0.54 33.39
CA LYS A 93 -7.35 -1.56 34.45
C LYS A 93 -6.23 -2.58 34.51
N ASN A 94 -5.52 -2.81 33.39
CA ASN A 94 -4.40 -3.74 33.34
C ASN A 94 -3.08 -2.95 33.20
N PRO A 95 -2.02 -3.32 33.95
CA PRO A 95 -0.73 -2.62 33.91
C PRO A 95 -0.04 -2.71 32.54
N LEU A 96 -0.31 -3.77 31.79
CA LEU A 96 0.24 -3.98 30.44
C LEU A 96 -0.38 -3.00 29.43
N THR A 97 -1.70 -2.81 29.48
CA THR A 97 -2.39 -1.84 28.62
C THR A 97 -2.15 -0.40 29.05
N GLU A 98 -1.92 -0.14 30.34
CA GLU A 98 -1.45 1.17 30.82
C GLU A 98 -0.07 1.52 30.24
N ALA A 99 0.90 0.60 30.28
CA ALA A 99 2.20 0.79 29.67
C ALA A 99 2.13 1.01 28.15
N ILE A 100 1.25 0.27 27.45
CA ILE A 100 1.00 0.46 26.02
C ILE A 100 0.37 1.83 25.74
N LEU A 101 -0.56 2.29 26.58
CA LEU A 101 -1.19 3.60 26.44
C LEU A 101 -0.17 4.72 26.65
N ASP A 102 0.65 4.64 27.69
CA ASP A 102 1.69 5.64 27.98
C ASP A 102 2.75 5.67 26.87
N PHE A 103 3.16 4.51 26.37
CA PHE A 103 4.03 4.42 25.21
C PHE A 103 3.37 5.01 23.94
N GLY A 104 2.09 4.73 23.71
CA GLY A 104 1.32 5.31 22.61
C GLY A 104 1.15 6.83 22.71
N ILE A 105 1.05 7.36 23.93
CA ILE A 105 1.06 8.80 24.21
C ILE A 105 2.42 9.41 23.84
N SER A 106 3.52 8.70 24.10
CA SER A 106 4.87 9.11 23.70
C SER A 106 5.06 9.12 22.18
N ILE A 107 4.34 8.26 21.43
CA ILE A 107 4.43 8.17 19.97
C ILE A 107 3.60 9.25 19.24
N ARG A 108 2.84 10.09 19.96
CA ARG A 108 2.05 11.18 19.34
C ARG A 108 2.82 12.03 18.30
N PRO A 109 4.09 12.43 18.55
CA PRO A 109 4.87 13.16 17.55
C PRO A 109 5.11 12.34 16.27
N LEU A 110 5.44 11.07 16.42
CA LEU A 110 5.62 10.13 15.31
C LEU A 110 4.33 9.95 14.50
N TRP A 111 3.18 9.90 15.19
CA TRP A 111 1.88 9.80 14.52
C TRP A 111 1.59 11.00 13.61
N TRP A 112 1.96 12.22 14.02
CA TRP A 112 1.76 13.40 13.18
C TRP A 112 2.62 13.37 11.92
N VAL A 113 3.87 12.89 12.05
CA VAL A 113 4.77 12.68 10.92
C VAL A 113 4.18 11.62 10.00
N LEU A 114 3.84 10.45 10.53
CA LEU A 114 3.26 9.34 9.76
C LEU A 114 2.01 9.79 8.98
N ARG A 115 1.08 10.49 9.63
CA ARG A 115 -0.13 11.02 8.96
C ARG A 115 0.21 11.95 7.80
N ALA A 116 1.18 12.84 7.98
CA ALA A 116 1.63 13.74 6.91
C ALA A 116 2.28 12.97 5.77
N THR A 117 3.12 11.99 6.07
CA THR A 117 3.78 11.15 5.06
C THR A 117 2.78 10.30 4.28
N LEU A 118 1.75 9.75 4.94
CA LEU A 118 0.66 9.02 4.27
C LEU A 118 -0.14 9.93 3.35
N ALA A 119 -0.51 11.13 3.82
CA ALA A 119 -1.22 12.10 3.01
C ALA A 119 -0.38 12.54 1.81
N TRP A 120 0.90 12.85 2.02
CA TRP A 120 1.83 13.22 0.96
C TRP A 120 2.02 12.10 -0.06
N GLY A 121 2.26 10.87 0.40
CA GLY A 121 2.52 9.73 -0.47
C GLY A 121 1.36 9.37 -1.38
N LEU A 122 0.11 9.65 -1.00
CA LEU A 122 -1.05 9.52 -1.88
C LEU A 122 -1.02 10.47 -3.08
N PHE A 123 -0.46 11.68 -2.93
CA PHE A 123 -0.36 12.65 -4.01
C PHE A 123 0.96 12.53 -4.79
N SER A 124 2.06 12.18 -4.12
CA SER A 124 3.42 12.19 -4.68
C SER A 124 4.02 10.80 -4.93
N GLY A 125 3.30 9.70 -4.61
CA GLY A 125 3.72 8.33 -4.93
C GLY A 125 4.78 7.73 -3.99
N PHE A 126 4.91 8.25 -2.77
CA PHE A 126 5.90 7.83 -1.74
C PHE A 126 7.38 7.92 -2.17
N TYR A 127 7.67 8.60 -3.29
CA TYR A 127 9.01 8.86 -3.79
C TYR A 127 9.24 10.34 -4.06
N PRO A 128 10.25 10.95 -3.43
CA PRO A 128 10.60 12.33 -3.75
C PRO A 128 11.28 12.36 -5.12
N ASN A 129 10.56 12.85 -6.14
CA ASN A 129 11.07 12.98 -7.50
C ASN A 129 11.69 14.36 -7.76
N SER A 130 11.58 15.28 -6.80
CA SER A 130 12.05 16.66 -6.91
C SER A 130 12.33 17.30 -5.55
N ALA A 131 13.12 18.38 -5.54
CA ALA A 131 13.34 19.19 -4.34
C ALA A 131 12.05 19.86 -3.84
N THR A 132 11.13 20.17 -4.76
CA THR A 132 9.80 20.71 -4.43
C THR A 132 8.93 19.70 -3.68
N ASP A 133 8.99 18.42 -4.05
CA ASP A 133 8.24 17.36 -3.36
C ASP A 133 8.72 17.18 -1.92
N LEU A 134 10.05 17.22 -1.71
CA LEU A 134 10.65 17.19 -0.38
C LEU A 134 10.24 18.41 0.46
N GLY A 135 10.28 19.60 -0.13
CA GLY A 135 9.83 20.83 0.54
C GLY A 135 8.37 20.74 0.98
N LEU A 136 7.51 20.19 0.12
CA LEU A 136 6.09 20.00 0.40
C LEU A 136 5.86 18.96 1.51
N LEU A 137 6.60 17.85 1.53
CA LEU A 137 6.54 16.87 2.61
C LEU A 137 6.91 17.50 3.96
N VAL A 138 8.03 18.24 4.02
CA VAL A 138 8.47 18.93 5.24
C VAL A 138 7.42 19.93 5.73
N LEU A 139 6.82 20.69 4.80
CA LEU A 139 5.74 21.63 5.11
C LEU A 139 4.50 20.92 5.67
N LEU A 140 4.08 19.82 5.06
CA LEU A 140 2.95 19.02 5.53
C LEU A 140 3.20 18.40 6.90
N ILE A 141 4.42 17.89 7.14
CA ILE A 141 4.82 17.39 8.46
C ILE A 141 4.71 18.52 9.49
N PHE A 142 5.26 19.70 9.20
CA PHE A 142 5.18 20.84 10.10
C PHE A 142 3.73 21.22 10.42
N LEU A 143 2.87 21.36 9.40
CA LEU A 143 1.45 21.68 9.58
C LEU A 143 0.73 20.58 10.39
N SER A 144 1.00 19.31 10.10
CA SER A 144 0.41 18.17 10.81
C SER A 144 0.79 18.17 12.29
N VAL A 145 2.06 18.49 12.61
CA VAL A 145 2.56 18.61 13.98
C VAL A 145 1.90 19.79 14.70
N GLN A 146 1.86 20.99 14.11
CA GLN A 146 1.27 22.16 14.77
C GLN A 146 -0.24 22.00 15.00
N TRP A 147 -0.93 21.34 14.07
CA TRP A 147 -2.34 21.00 14.22
C TRP A 147 -2.56 19.93 15.30
N GLY A 148 -1.72 18.88 15.33
CA GLY A 148 -1.77 17.83 16.34
C GLY A 148 -1.48 18.33 17.76
N ARG A 149 -0.64 19.36 17.90
CA ARG A 149 -0.39 20.07 19.17
C ARG A 149 -1.53 20.97 19.62
N LYS A 150 -2.59 21.11 18.79
CA LYS A 150 -3.68 22.07 18.99
C LYS A 150 -3.19 23.51 19.20
N LYS A 151 -2.01 23.86 18.67
CA LYS A 151 -1.54 25.26 18.70
C LYS A 151 -2.19 26.05 17.59
N TRP A 152 -2.37 25.43 16.43
CA TRP A 152 -3.04 25.99 15.26
C TRP A 152 -4.32 25.19 14.95
N PHE A 153 -5.26 25.82 14.25
CA PHE A 153 -6.53 25.20 13.83
C PHE A 153 -7.37 24.65 15.00
N THR A 154 -7.65 25.49 15.99
CA THR A 154 -8.36 25.13 17.24
C THR A 154 -9.89 25.27 17.18
N GLY A 155 -10.45 25.66 16.02
CA GLY A 155 -11.89 25.80 15.86
C GLY A 155 -12.66 24.47 15.99
N LYS A 156 -13.94 24.53 16.37
CA LYS A 156 -14.81 23.35 16.54
C LYS A 156 -14.87 22.44 15.29
N PHE A 157 -14.75 23.03 14.10
CA PHE A 157 -14.66 22.30 12.83
C PHE A 157 -13.39 21.43 12.76
N PHE A 158 -12.22 22.01 13.06
CA PHE A 158 -10.95 21.31 13.01
C PHE A 158 -10.81 20.25 14.11
N GLU A 159 -11.42 20.47 15.28
CA GLU A 159 -11.53 19.40 16.29
C GLU A 159 -12.42 18.25 15.83
N ALA A 160 -13.53 18.54 15.14
CA ALA A 160 -14.44 17.52 14.63
C ALA A 160 -13.82 16.67 13.52
N ILE A 161 -13.01 17.26 12.64
CA ILE A 161 -12.40 16.55 11.50
C ILE A 161 -11.15 15.73 11.89
N LEU A 162 -10.53 15.99 13.04
CA LEU A 162 -9.34 15.27 13.48
C LEU A 162 -9.59 13.77 13.70
N LEU A 163 -10.75 13.41 14.25
CA LEU A 163 -11.13 12.01 14.47
C LEU A 163 -11.27 11.23 13.13
N PRO A 164 -12.11 11.66 12.17
CA PRO A 164 -12.21 10.97 10.89
C PRO A 164 -10.89 10.99 10.12
N LEU A 165 -10.11 12.07 10.19
CA LEU A 165 -8.79 12.12 9.55
C LEU A 165 -7.82 11.07 10.14
N ASN A 166 -7.83 10.86 11.46
CA ASN A 166 -7.04 9.80 12.08
C ASN A 166 -7.53 8.40 11.67
N LEU A 167 -8.85 8.18 11.57
CA LEU A 167 -9.40 6.91 11.11
C LEU A 167 -9.01 6.61 9.65
N VAL A 168 -9.06 7.62 8.78
CA VAL A 168 -8.60 7.51 7.40
C VAL A 168 -7.10 7.19 7.37
N ALA A 169 -6.28 7.87 8.16
CA ALA A 169 -4.85 7.58 8.23
C ALA A 169 -4.56 6.14 8.67
N VAL A 170 -5.31 5.60 9.64
CA VAL A 170 -5.20 4.18 10.05
C VAL A 170 -5.63 3.24 8.92
N LEU A 171 -6.75 3.52 8.25
CA LEU A 171 -7.24 2.72 7.11
C LEU A 171 -6.21 2.69 5.97
N LEU A 172 -5.51 3.79 5.74
CA LEU A 172 -4.52 3.93 4.69
C LEU A 172 -3.20 3.19 4.99
N LEU A 173 -2.96 2.72 6.21
CA LEU A 173 -1.72 1.98 6.53
C LEU A 173 -1.56 0.72 5.67
N ALA A 174 -2.64 -0.02 5.43
CA ALA A 174 -2.63 -1.25 4.63
C ALA A 174 -2.34 -1.01 3.14
N PRO A 175 -3.05 -0.13 2.40
CA PRO A 175 -2.69 0.15 1.02
C PRO A 175 -1.33 0.86 0.91
N ALA A 176 -0.97 1.73 1.87
CA ALA A 176 0.35 2.37 1.87
C ALA A 176 1.48 1.36 2.04
N SER A 177 1.32 0.31 2.86
CA SER A 177 2.36 -0.72 3.00
C SER A 177 2.60 -1.50 1.71
N VAL A 178 1.56 -1.78 0.94
CA VAL A 178 1.69 -2.40 -0.40
C VAL A 178 2.40 -1.46 -1.36
N LEU A 179 2.00 -0.18 -1.39
CA LEU A 179 2.65 0.81 -2.25
C LEU A 179 4.13 0.97 -1.90
N ILE A 180 4.48 1.08 -0.62
CA ILE A 180 5.86 1.17 -0.12
C ILE A 180 6.64 -0.12 -0.38
N SER A 181 6.01 -1.29 -0.31
CA SER A 181 6.67 -2.56 -0.62
C SER A 181 7.00 -2.65 -2.11
N ASN A 182 6.03 -2.32 -2.97
CA ASN A 182 6.23 -2.31 -4.43
C ASN A 182 7.32 -1.33 -4.84
N ALA A 183 7.23 -0.12 -4.30
CA ALA A 183 8.24 0.90 -4.33
C ALA A 183 9.64 0.32 -4.02
N VAL A 184 9.86 -0.17 -2.80
CA VAL A 184 11.16 -0.69 -2.35
C VAL A 184 11.63 -1.84 -3.24
N ASN A 185 10.74 -2.76 -3.60
CA ASN A 185 11.04 -3.86 -4.52
C ASN A 185 11.47 -3.33 -5.88
N THR A 186 10.80 -2.32 -6.44
CA THR A 186 11.21 -1.69 -7.71
C THR A 186 12.59 -1.05 -7.57
N ALA A 187 12.89 -0.34 -6.48
CA ALA A 187 14.20 0.28 -6.28
C ALA A 187 15.33 -0.77 -6.17
N ILE A 188 15.12 -1.82 -5.38
CA ILE A 188 16.06 -2.94 -5.21
C ILE A 188 16.23 -3.70 -6.54
N ASN A 189 15.12 -4.08 -7.18
CA ASN A 189 15.15 -4.79 -8.45
C ASN A 189 15.76 -3.94 -9.56
N THR A 190 15.51 -2.64 -9.61
CA THR A 190 16.13 -1.74 -10.59
C THR A 190 17.63 -1.65 -10.34
N GLN A 191 18.07 -1.60 -9.09
CA GLN A 191 19.50 -1.59 -8.78
C GLN A 191 20.16 -2.93 -9.13
N GLN A 192 19.50 -4.06 -8.89
CA GLN A 192 19.98 -5.38 -9.31
C GLN A 192 19.99 -5.51 -10.84
N VAL A 193 18.89 -5.18 -11.52
CA VAL A 193 18.80 -5.18 -12.99
C VAL A 193 19.79 -4.21 -13.62
N LEU A 194 20.11 -3.06 -13.01
CA LEU A 194 21.15 -2.15 -13.50
C LEU A 194 22.57 -2.66 -13.22
N GLN A 195 22.77 -3.48 -12.18
CA GLN A 195 24.06 -4.14 -11.90
C GLN A 195 24.26 -5.39 -12.76
N GLU A 196 23.17 -6.06 -13.14
CA GLU A 196 23.13 -7.30 -13.91
C GLU A 196 22.88 -7.04 -15.41
N TRP A 197 22.39 -5.84 -15.78
CA TRP A 197 22.63 -5.22 -17.09
C TRP A 197 24.11 -4.82 -17.17
N SER A 198 24.98 -5.82 -17.20
CA SER A 198 26.06 -5.78 -18.18
C SER A 198 25.37 -5.55 -19.51
N VAL A 199 25.45 -4.31 -20.02
CA VAL A 199 25.06 -4.05 -21.38
C VAL A 199 25.90 -5.03 -22.20
N ASP A 200 25.27 -6.06 -22.76
CA ASP A 200 25.80 -6.80 -23.90
C ASP A 200 25.92 -5.76 -25.02
N SER A 201 26.91 -4.89 -24.88
CA SER A 201 27.21 -3.80 -25.80
C SER A 201 27.95 -4.45 -26.95
N GLY A 202 27.22 -5.23 -27.74
CA GLY A 202 27.72 -5.66 -29.03
C GLY A 202 28.07 -4.43 -29.86
N LEU A 203 29.05 -4.60 -30.75
CA LEU A 203 29.39 -3.54 -31.69
C LEU A 203 28.16 -3.23 -32.56
N VAL A 204 27.73 -1.98 -32.64
CA VAL A 204 26.63 -1.54 -33.52
C VAL A 204 27.20 -0.67 -34.62
N TYR A 205 26.86 -0.99 -35.86
CA TYR A 205 27.27 -0.24 -37.05
C TYR A 205 26.03 0.15 -37.86
N ASN A 206 25.84 1.46 -38.08
CA ASN A 206 24.66 2.01 -38.77
C ASN A 206 23.29 1.61 -38.16
N GLY A 207 23.25 1.33 -36.86
CA GLY A 207 22.03 0.90 -36.17
C GLY A 207 21.73 -0.60 -36.26
N GLU A 208 22.58 -1.36 -36.96
CA GLU A 208 22.54 -2.82 -37.00
C GLU A 208 23.62 -3.39 -36.08
N SER A 209 23.29 -4.44 -35.33
CA SER A 209 24.26 -5.15 -34.49
C SER A 209 25.24 -5.93 -35.36
N VAL A 210 26.54 -5.73 -35.12
CA VAL A 210 27.61 -6.49 -35.76
C VAL A 210 27.79 -7.80 -35.00
N THR A 211 27.53 -8.90 -35.70
CA THR A 211 27.67 -10.27 -35.17
C THR A 211 28.95 -10.96 -35.63
N GLU A 212 29.67 -10.37 -36.59
CA GLU A 212 30.92 -10.92 -37.11
C GLU A 212 31.76 -9.81 -37.76
N ILE A 213 33.09 -9.88 -37.63
CA ILE A 213 34.02 -9.02 -38.37
C ILE A 213 34.99 -9.91 -39.15
N LYS A 214 34.89 -9.85 -40.48
CA LYS A 214 35.79 -10.56 -41.40
C LYS A 214 36.91 -9.64 -41.86
N ALA A 215 38.13 -10.18 -41.89
CA ALA A 215 39.29 -9.48 -42.43
C ALA A 215 39.74 -10.17 -43.72
N TYR A 216 40.14 -9.39 -44.70
CA TYR A 216 40.64 -9.89 -45.98
C TYR A 216 42.03 -9.33 -46.25
N ASP A 217 42.91 -10.16 -46.83
CA ASP A 217 44.21 -9.72 -47.29
C ASP A 217 44.13 -8.91 -48.59
N SER A 218 45.27 -8.45 -49.10
CA SER A 218 45.33 -7.68 -50.35
C SER A 218 44.92 -8.48 -51.59
N ALA A 219 44.88 -9.80 -51.52
CA ALA A 219 44.43 -10.68 -52.60
C ALA A 219 42.93 -11.04 -52.47
N GLY A 220 42.25 -10.59 -51.41
CA GLY A 220 40.85 -10.88 -51.13
C GLY A 220 40.62 -12.23 -50.45
N ALA A 221 41.67 -12.88 -49.93
CA ALA A 221 41.52 -14.09 -49.12
C ALA A 221 41.17 -13.72 -47.67
N GLU A 222 40.26 -14.47 -47.05
CA GLU A 222 39.85 -14.25 -45.67
C GLU A 222 40.97 -14.64 -44.70
N VAL A 223 41.27 -13.75 -43.76
CA VAL A 223 42.28 -13.92 -42.72
C VAL A 223 41.57 -14.32 -41.43
N SER A 224 41.79 -15.56 -40.99
CA SER A 224 41.21 -16.15 -39.78
C SER A 224 42.16 -16.09 -38.59
N GLY A 225 41.64 -16.28 -37.37
CA GLY A 225 42.43 -16.31 -36.13
C GLY A 225 42.90 -14.94 -35.62
N LEU A 226 42.24 -13.85 -36.05
CA LEU A 226 42.55 -12.50 -35.59
C LEU A 226 41.94 -12.22 -34.22
N ILE A 227 42.65 -11.43 -33.42
CA ILE A 227 42.16 -10.91 -32.14
C ILE A 227 41.85 -9.43 -32.32
N PHE A 228 40.58 -9.06 -32.21
CA PHE A 228 40.14 -7.67 -32.31
C PHE A 228 40.21 -6.99 -30.95
N ARG A 229 40.67 -5.73 -30.92
CA ARG A 229 40.76 -4.90 -29.71
C ARG A 229 40.27 -3.48 -29.98
N ASP A 230 39.74 -2.82 -28.95
CA ASP A 230 39.37 -1.40 -28.99
C ASP A 230 40.61 -0.48 -28.94
N GLN A 231 40.39 0.85 -29.00
CA GLN A 231 41.46 1.86 -28.92
C GLN A 231 42.24 1.87 -27.60
N ASN A 232 41.72 1.23 -26.55
CA ASN A 232 42.35 1.10 -25.24
C ASN A 232 43.08 -0.25 -25.07
N GLY A 233 43.01 -1.12 -26.07
CA GLY A 233 43.60 -2.46 -26.03
C GLY A 233 42.71 -3.53 -25.38
N ASN A 234 41.45 -3.22 -25.06
CA ASN A 234 40.49 -4.21 -24.55
C ASN A 234 40.04 -5.13 -25.69
N PRO A 235 39.89 -6.44 -25.47
CA PRO A 235 39.27 -7.34 -26.46
C PRO A 235 37.90 -6.82 -26.90
N LEU A 236 37.66 -6.86 -28.21
CA LEU A 236 36.36 -6.52 -28.78
C LEU A 236 35.51 -7.79 -28.80
N GLU A 237 34.56 -7.90 -27.87
CA GLU A 237 33.60 -9.00 -27.82
C GLU A 237 32.49 -8.74 -28.85
N ILE A 238 32.54 -9.45 -29.97
CA ILE A 238 31.50 -9.42 -31.00
C ILE A 238 30.53 -10.53 -30.64
N GLY A 239 29.23 -10.22 -30.59
CA GLY A 239 28.20 -11.21 -30.30
C GLY A 239 28.32 -12.43 -31.23
N VAL A 240 27.97 -13.60 -30.71
CA VAL A 240 28.16 -14.90 -31.38
C VAL A 240 27.49 -14.91 -32.78
N PRO A 241 28.14 -15.42 -33.85
CA PRO A 241 27.52 -15.55 -35.16
C PRO A 241 26.22 -16.37 -35.06
N LEU A 242 25.19 -16.02 -35.84
CA LEU A 242 23.92 -16.78 -35.86
C LEU A 242 24.12 -18.26 -36.21
N GLU A 243 25.17 -18.60 -36.95
CA GLU A 243 25.55 -19.98 -37.27
C GLU A 243 25.97 -20.76 -36.02
N GLU A 244 26.60 -20.10 -35.04
CA GLU A 244 26.99 -20.70 -33.77
C GLU A 244 25.81 -20.90 -32.79
N LEU A 245 24.67 -20.22 -33.03
CA LEU A 245 23.43 -20.33 -32.26
C LEU A 245 22.51 -21.48 -32.72
N THR A 246 22.93 -22.27 -33.72
CA THR A 246 22.18 -23.47 -34.12
C THR A 246 22.10 -24.42 -32.93
N GLN A 247 20.87 -24.67 -32.44
CA GLN A 247 20.63 -25.57 -31.32
C GLN A 247 20.50 -27.00 -31.82
N TYR A 248 21.31 -27.88 -31.24
CA TYR A 248 21.23 -29.33 -31.40
C TYR A 248 20.56 -29.94 -30.18
N GLN A 249 19.83 -31.03 -30.36
CA GLN A 249 19.22 -31.77 -29.27
C GLN A 249 20.11 -32.95 -28.91
N VAL A 250 20.46 -33.07 -27.63
CA VAL A 250 21.24 -34.23 -27.15
C VAL A 250 20.34 -35.47 -27.22
N PRO A 251 20.70 -36.50 -28.02
CA PRO A 251 19.89 -37.71 -28.13
C PRO A 251 19.98 -38.56 -26.86
N ASP A 252 18.92 -39.32 -26.58
CA ASP A 252 18.95 -40.33 -25.52
C ASP A 252 19.67 -41.58 -26.01
N VAL A 253 20.89 -41.78 -25.51
CA VAL A 253 21.78 -42.89 -25.85
C VAL A 253 22.14 -43.75 -24.65
N LEU A 254 21.48 -43.56 -23.50
CA LEU A 254 21.78 -44.32 -22.29
C LEU A 254 21.59 -45.84 -22.53
N GLY A 255 22.60 -46.62 -22.15
CA GLY A 255 22.62 -48.07 -22.34
C GLY A 255 22.88 -48.53 -23.78
N PHE A 256 23.16 -47.63 -24.73
CA PHE A 256 23.55 -48.01 -26.09
C PHE A 256 24.99 -48.56 -26.10
N SER A 257 25.26 -49.47 -27.04
CA SER A 257 26.64 -49.82 -27.39
C SER A 257 27.34 -48.61 -28.03
N TYR A 258 28.68 -48.62 -28.03
CA TYR A 258 29.47 -47.59 -28.69
C TYR A 258 29.02 -47.30 -30.14
N GLU A 259 28.78 -48.34 -30.94
CA GLU A 259 28.36 -48.20 -32.35
C GLU A 259 26.99 -47.51 -32.50
N ASN A 260 26.02 -47.91 -31.67
CA ASN A 260 24.68 -47.32 -31.70
C ASN A 260 24.69 -45.88 -31.17
N ALA A 261 25.47 -45.61 -30.13
CA ALA A 261 25.64 -44.27 -29.57
C ALA A 261 26.29 -43.32 -30.58
N ASN A 262 27.40 -43.72 -31.21
CA ASN A 262 28.10 -42.91 -32.21
C ASN A 262 27.22 -42.62 -33.44
N SER A 263 26.41 -43.59 -33.87
CA SER A 263 25.44 -43.40 -34.96
C SER A 263 24.38 -42.35 -34.60
N ALA A 264 23.78 -42.46 -33.40
CA ALA A 264 22.76 -41.52 -32.93
C ALA A 264 23.30 -40.09 -32.73
N LEU A 265 24.52 -39.95 -32.21
CA LEU A 265 25.19 -38.66 -32.00
C LEU A 265 25.54 -38.00 -33.34
N SER A 266 25.99 -38.78 -34.33
CA SER A 266 26.25 -38.30 -35.68
C SER A 266 24.98 -37.87 -36.41
N GLU A 267 23.87 -38.60 -36.25
CA GLU A 267 22.58 -38.25 -36.85
C GLU A 267 21.99 -36.97 -36.23
N ALA A 268 22.22 -36.76 -34.92
CA ALA A 268 21.88 -35.52 -34.23
C ALA A 268 22.71 -34.30 -34.67
N GLY A 269 23.77 -34.51 -35.47
CA GLY A 269 24.58 -33.44 -36.04
C GLY A 269 25.42 -32.68 -35.01
N LEU A 270 25.73 -33.30 -33.87
CA LEU A 270 26.47 -32.65 -32.79
C LEU A 270 27.89 -32.28 -33.25
N PRO A 271 28.31 -31.00 -33.14
CA PRO A 271 29.61 -30.54 -33.65
C PRO A 271 30.79 -30.88 -32.73
N GLY A 272 30.53 -31.24 -31.47
CA GLY A 272 31.56 -31.63 -30.50
C GLY A 272 31.07 -32.75 -29.57
N VAL A 273 31.74 -33.91 -29.63
CA VAL A 273 31.50 -35.04 -28.74
C VAL A 273 32.83 -35.49 -28.14
N ASP A 274 32.88 -35.63 -26.82
CA ASP A 274 34.03 -36.20 -26.09
C ASP A 274 33.66 -37.55 -25.46
N TYR A 275 34.64 -38.44 -25.37
CA TYR A 275 34.44 -39.82 -24.94
C TYR A 275 35.29 -40.14 -23.71
N ILE A 276 34.62 -40.48 -22.62
CA ILE A 276 35.26 -40.93 -21.38
C ILE A 276 35.09 -42.44 -21.26
N TRP A 277 36.19 -43.16 -21.07
CA TRP A 277 36.21 -44.61 -20.91
C TRP A 277 36.53 -44.95 -19.45
N LEU A 278 35.60 -45.62 -18.77
CA LEU A 278 35.81 -46.10 -17.40
C LEU A 278 36.32 -47.54 -17.39
N ASN A 279 37.06 -47.89 -16.33
CA ASN A 279 37.48 -49.27 -16.02
C ASN A 279 38.20 -50.00 -17.18
N ASP A 280 38.91 -49.26 -18.03
CA ASP A 280 39.58 -49.76 -19.23
C ASP A 280 38.67 -50.66 -20.09
N VAL A 281 37.39 -50.28 -20.23
CA VAL A 281 36.42 -51.01 -21.06
C VAL A 281 36.83 -50.91 -22.54
N ARG A 282 36.69 -52.02 -23.27
CA ARG A 282 36.92 -52.05 -24.72
C ARG A 282 35.66 -51.61 -25.45
N GLU A 283 35.81 -50.94 -26.59
CA GLU A 283 34.69 -50.44 -27.42
C GLU A 283 33.60 -51.50 -27.69
N GLN A 284 34.00 -52.74 -27.97
CA GLN A 284 33.10 -53.86 -28.25
C GLN A 284 32.23 -54.31 -27.05
N ASP A 285 32.67 -54.01 -25.83
CA ASP A 285 32.02 -54.44 -24.58
C ASP A 285 31.44 -53.23 -23.81
N ALA A 286 31.52 -52.02 -24.40
CA ALA A 286 31.21 -50.75 -23.78
C ALA A 286 29.75 -50.32 -24.00
N TYR A 287 29.14 -49.81 -22.93
CA TYR A 287 27.81 -49.23 -22.95
C TYR A 287 27.82 -47.83 -22.36
N VAL A 288 26.98 -46.95 -22.88
CA VAL A 288 26.84 -45.59 -22.36
C VAL A 288 26.19 -45.65 -20.98
N VAL A 289 26.90 -45.17 -19.96
CA VAL A 289 26.40 -45.09 -18.57
C VAL A 289 25.99 -43.67 -18.17
N SER A 290 26.55 -42.66 -18.82
CA SER A 290 26.13 -41.26 -18.65
C SER A 290 26.40 -40.43 -19.90
N ILE A 291 25.63 -39.36 -20.04
CA ILE A 291 25.79 -38.34 -21.07
C ILE A 291 25.56 -36.97 -20.45
N GLU A 292 26.46 -36.03 -20.71
CA GLU A 292 26.42 -34.67 -20.20
C GLU A 292 26.63 -33.66 -21.35
N PRO A 293 25.76 -32.67 -21.55
CA PRO A 293 24.48 -32.45 -20.85
C PRO A 293 23.47 -33.60 -21.03
N ALA A 294 22.49 -33.69 -20.14
CA ALA A 294 21.52 -34.80 -20.14
C ALA A 294 20.74 -34.89 -21.46
N ALA A 295 20.28 -36.09 -21.80
CA ALA A 295 19.44 -36.32 -22.98
C ALA A 295 18.23 -35.36 -23.01
N GLY A 296 17.92 -34.82 -24.18
CA GLY A 296 16.89 -33.79 -24.40
C GLY A 296 17.32 -32.35 -24.08
N SER A 297 18.58 -32.13 -23.67
CA SER A 297 19.13 -30.78 -23.53
C SER A 297 19.39 -30.16 -24.90
N ALA A 298 19.19 -28.83 -25.00
CA ALA A 298 19.62 -28.06 -26.15
C ALA A 298 21.09 -27.65 -25.97
N VAL A 299 21.93 -27.94 -26.96
CA VAL A 299 23.35 -27.58 -26.99
C VAL A 299 23.68 -26.79 -28.24
N THR A 300 24.68 -25.92 -28.17
CA THR A 300 25.13 -25.07 -29.26
C THR A 300 26.39 -25.61 -29.92
N SER A 301 26.86 -24.96 -30.98
CA SER A 301 28.08 -25.35 -31.67
C SER A 301 29.38 -25.30 -30.85
N ARG A 302 29.34 -24.62 -29.69
CA ARG A 302 30.46 -24.45 -28.77
C ARG A 302 30.47 -25.47 -27.65
N ASP A 303 29.34 -26.12 -27.42
CA ASP A 303 29.18 -27.06 -26.32
C ASP A 303 29.72 -28.43 -26.73
N VAL A 304 30.37 -29.10 -25.78
CA VAL A 304 30.89 -30.46 -25.97
C VAL A 304 29.98 -31.42 -25.22
N VAL A 305 29.43 -32.40 -25.94
CA VAL A 305 28.65 -33.48 -25.32
C VAL A 305 29.61 -34.57 -24.89
N THR A 306 29.71 -34.80 -23.59
CA THR A 306 30.56 -35.84 -23.01
C THR A 306 29.77 -37.10 -22.82
N VAL A 307 30.24 -38.20 -23.41
CA VAL A 307 29.62 -39.53 -23.30
C VAL A 307 30.56 -40.45 -22.54
N THR A 308 30.06 -41.03 -21.45
CA THR A 308 30.84 -41.94 -20.61
C THR A 308 30.45 -43.38 -20.88
N PHE A 309 31.45 -44.19 -21.16
CA PHE A 309 31.34 -45.62 -21.42
C PHE A 309 31.86 -46.45 -20.24
N ASP A 310 31.11 -47.50 -19.88
CA ASP A 310 31.54 -48.51 -18.92
C ASP A 310 31.00 -49.90 -19.32
N ARG A 311 31.36 -50.92 -18.55
CA ARG A 311 30.78 -52.26 -18.64
C ARG A 311 29.34 -52.23 -18.12
N LYS A 312 28.52 -53.12 -18.69
CA LYS A 312 27.13 -53.32 -18.31
C LYS A 312 26.95 -53.84 -16.88
#